data_AF-A0A349MQR0-F1
#
_entry.id   AF-A0A349MQR0-F1
#
_cell.length_a   1.000
_cell.length_b   1.000
_cell.length_c   1.000
_cell.angle_alpha   90.00
_cell.angle_beta   90.00
_cell.angle_gamma   90.00
#
_symmetry.space_group_name_H-M   'P 1'
#
loop_
_entity.id
_entity.type
_entity.pdbx_description
1 polymer ?
#
loop_
_entity_poly.entity_id
_entity_poly.type
_entity_poly.pdbx_seq_one_letter_code
_entity_poly.pdbx_strand_id
1 'polypeptide(L)'
;MEILQLTDSTAHNNARLNAFYDAANFILAGDSIAPEDKLHFFVTAHFSKAKQVDVHKCCSHFRNRIDRLVHGRTKQRLYKALWLEEGQQLNTSARDTTHAHWLIEWPANISDNAFRYVFVELWSEICGDANIKFKHVQLELGGVLGVVNYCLKESDMGNTGVFVELCSDNAKLQKNRQAVKEKQR
;
A
#
# COMPACT_ATOMS: atom_id res chain seq x y z
N MET A 1 -12.65 13.31 40.70
CA MET A 1 -11.76 12.17 40.42
C MET A 1 -11.85 11.92 38.91
N GLU A 2 -10.98 12.56 38.13
CA GLU A 2 -10.87 12.38 36.68
C GLU A 2 -9.50 11.76 36.40
N ILE A 3 -9.42 10.43 36.37
CA ILE A 3 -8.19 9.68 36.02
C ILE A 3 -8.53 8.52 35.07
N LEU A 4 -9.48 8.70 34.14
CA LEU A 4 -9.95 7.59 33.30
C LEU A 4 -10.11 7.89 31.80
N GLN A 5 -9.57 9.01 31.30
CA GLN A 5 -9.58 9.31 29.86
C GLN A 5 -8.20 9.62 29.24
N LEU A 6 -7.14 9.72 30.05
CA LEU A 6 -5.78 10.00 29.56
C LEU A 6 -5.04 8.73 29.06
N THR A 7 -5.43 7.54 29.52
CA THR A 7 -4.72 6.29 29.18
C THR A 7 -5.02 5.82 27.75
N ASP A 8 -6.28 5.95 27.31
CA ASP A 8 -6.72 5.43 26.01
C ASP A 8 -6.21 6.27 24.84
N SER A 9 -6.22 7.60 25.00
CA SER A 9 -5.62 8.54 24.05
C SER A 9 -4.12 8.28 23.87
N THR A 10 -3.39 8.08 24.98
CA THR A 10 -1.94 7.87 24.94
C THR A 10 -1.58 6.51 24.34
N ALA A 11 -2.34 5.45 24.69
CA ALA A 11 -2.15 4.12 24.12
C ALA A 11 -2.46 4.07 22.62
N HIS A 12 -3.54 4.73 22.19
CA HIS A 12 -3.90 4.84 20.77
C HIS A 12 -2.82 5.59 19.97
N ASN A 13 -2.35 6.73 20.50
CA ASN A 13 -1.25 7.49 19.90
C ASN A 13 0.03 6.65 19.76
N ASN A 14 0.37 5.85 20.77
CA ASN A 14 1.51 4.94 20.72
C ASN A 14 1.33 3.83 19.67
N ALA A 15 0.14 3.26 19.52
CA ALA A 15 -0.14 2.23 18.52
C ALA A 15 -0.02 2.76 17.09
N ARG A 16 -0.58 3.94 16.81
CA ARG A 16 -0.46 4.60 15.50
C ARG A 16 0.99 4.96 15.19
N LEU A 17 1.72 5.47 16.19
CA LEU A 17 3.13 5.84 16.03
C LEU A 17 3.99 4.60 15.73
N ASN A 18 3.74 3.49 16.42
CA ASN A 18 4.42 2.22 16.14
C ASN A 18 4.10 1.71 14.73
N ALA A 19 2.83 1.71 14.32
CA ALA A 19 2.44 1.29 12.97
C ALA A 19 3.07 2.19 11.87
N PHE A 20 3.22 3.48 12.15
CA PHE A 20 3.94 4.40 11.27
C PHE A 20 5.40 3.99 11.13
N TYR A 21 6.10 3.77 12.25
CA TYR A 21 7.49 3.38 12.22
C TYR A 21 7.69 2.00 11.60
N ASP A 22 6.83 1.03 11.84
CA ASP A 22 6.93 -0.30 11.24
C ASP A 22 6.87 -0.23 9.72
N ALA A 23 5.89 0.50 9.17
CA ALA A 23 5.77 0.63 7.72
C ALA A 23 6.87 1.50 7.11
N ALA A 24 7.25 2.61 7.76
CA ALA A 24 8.33 3.48 7.30
C ALA A 24 9.67 2.74 7.30
N ASN A 25 9.99 2.04 8.39
CA ASN A 25 11.20 1.23 8.50
C ASN A 25 11.21 0.10 7.48
N PHE A 26 10.07 -0.53 7.20
CA PHE A 26 9.96 -1.51 6.14
C PHE A 26 10.32 -0.91 4.78
N ILE A 27 9.75 0.24 4.42
CA ILE A 27 10.02 0.90 3.13
C ILE A 27 11.49 1.30 2.98
N LEU A 28 12.09 1.77 4.06
CA LEU A 28 13.49 2.22 4.09
C LEU A 28 14.49 1.07 4.14
N ALA A 29 14.07 -0.15 4.48
CA ALA A 29 15.00 -1.24 4.71
C ALA A 29 15.61 -1.81 3.41
N GLY A 30 16.94 -1.91 3.40
CA GLY A 30 17.73 -2.69 2.47
C GLY A 30 18.38 -1.91 1.32
N ASP A 31 18.11 -0.62 1.16
CA ASP A 31 18.81 0.23 0.19
C ASP A 31 18.96 1.67 0.73
N SER A 32 19.66 2.53 -0.01
CA SER A 32 19.83 3.95 0.32
C SER A 32 19.11 4.87 -0.68
N ILE A 33 18.20 4.33 -1.49
CA ILE A 33 17.42 5.11 -2.44
C ILE A 33 16.29 5.80 -1.66
N ALA A 34 16.10 7.10 -1.91
CA ALA A 34 15.02 7.85 -1.28
C ALA A 34 13.67 7.19 -1.60
N PRO A 35 12.74 7.05 -0.65
CA PRO A 35 11.43 6.45 -0.88
C PRO A 35 10.71 7.02 -2.11
N GLU A 36 10.80 8.32 -2.32
CA GLU A 36 10.15 9.04 -3.42
C GLU A 36 10.78 8.77 -4.79
N ASP A 37 12.05 8.38 -4.82
CA ASP A 37 12.71 7.93 -6.05
C ASP A 37 12.25 6.51 -6.45
N LYS A 38 11.74 5.70 -5.51
CA LYS A 38 11.37 4.29 -5.76
C LYS A 38 9.87 4.01 -5.77
N LEU A 39 9.07 4.74 -5.00
CA LEU A 39 7.63 4.57 -4.88
C LEU A 39 6.90 5.77 -5.48
N HIS A 40 6.17 5.54 -6.55
CA HIS A 40 5.70 6.61 -7.43
C HIS A 40 4.18 6.77 -7.41
N PHE A 41 3.45 5.65 -7.28
CA PHE A 41 2.00 5.67 -7.26
C PHE A 41 1.45 5.33 -5.89
N PHE A 42 0.46 6.11 -5.46
CA PHE A 42 -0.51 5.71 -4.45
C PHE A 42 -1.81 5.28 -5.13
N VAL A 43 -2.24 4.05 -4.88
CA VAL A 43 -3.38 3.42 -5.55
C VAL A 43 -4.40 2.95 -4.53
N THR A 44 -5.64 3.41 -4.66
CA THR A 44 -6.79 2.87 -3.93
C THR A 44 -7.54 1.92 -4.86
N ALA A 45 -7.63 0.65 -4.48
CA ALA A 45 -8.25 -0.39 -5.27
C ALA A 45 -9.35 -1.11 -4.46
N HIS A 46 -10.55 -1.21 -5.04
CA HIS A 46 -11.69 -1.85 -4.41
C HIS A 46 -11.69 -3.36 -4.67
N PHE A 47 -12.35 -4.14 -3.81
CA PHE A 47 -12.62 -5.55 -4.07
C PHE A 47 -14.10 -5.73 -4.39
N SER A 48 -14.40 -6.63 -5.33
CA SER A 48 -15.78 -7.06 -5.53
C SER A 48 -16.33 -7.70 -4.27
N LYS A 49 -17.64 -7.61 -4.10
CA LYS A 49 -18.39 -8.26 -3.01
C LYS A 49 -17.96 -9.71 -2.75
N ALA A 50 -17.76 -10.49 -3.82
CA ALA A 50 -17.37 -11.89 -3.71
C ALA A 50 -15.94 -12.10 -3.18
N LYS A 51 -15.05 -11.12 -3.32
CA LYS A 51 -13.63 -11.22 -2.93
C LYS A 51 -13.31 -10.61 -1.56
N GLN A 52 -14.28 -9.94 -0.94
CA GLN A 52 -14.15 -9.34 0.39
C GLN A 52 -13.83 -10.37 1.49
N VAL A 53 -14.18 -11.64 1.30
CA VAL A 53 -13.85 -12.73 2.25
C VAL A 53 -12.40 -13.23 2.17
N ASP A 54 -11.71 -12.92 1.05
CA ASP A 54 -10.39 -13.49 0.70
C ASP A 54 -9.38 -12.38 0.36
N VAL A 55 -9.52 -11.18 0.94
CA VAL A 55 -8.71 -9.99 0.57
C VAL A 55 -7.20 -10.25 0.64
N HIS A 56 -6.69 -10.91 1.68
CA HIS A 56 -5.27 -11.24 1.81
C HIS A 56 -4.78 -12.18 0.71
N LYS A 57 -5.59 -13.18 0.34
CA LYS A 57 -5.24 -14.13 -0.73
C LYS A 57 -5.22 -13.42 -2.08
N CYS A 58 -6.16 -12.53 -2.33
CA CYS A 58 -6.20 -11.69 -3.52
C CYS A 58 -4.96 -10.80 -3.61
N CYS A 59 -4.64 -10.06 -2.54
CA CYS A 59 -3.47 -9.19 -2.49
C CYS A 59 -2.15 -9.93 -2.68
N SER A 60 -1.98 -11.08 -2.03
CA SER A 60 -0.77 -11.91 -2.19
C SER A 60 -0.64 -12.46 -3.62
N HIS A 61 -1.75 -12.88 -4.23
CA HIS A 61 -1.76 -13.32 -5.62
C HIS A 61 -1.41 -12.18 -6.58
N PHE A 62 -2.05 -11.02 -6.41
CA PHE A 62 -1.78 -9.81 -7.19
C PHE A 62 -0.32 -9.39 -7.11
N ARG A 63 0.20 -9.27 -5.88
CA ARG A 63 1.59 -8.90 -5.57
C ARG A 63 2.60 -9.73 -6.36
N ASN A 64 2.38 -11.04 -6.48
CA ASN A 64 3.29 -11.93 -7.19
C ASN A 64 3.12 -11.89 -8.71
N ARG A 65 1.90 -11.64 -9.19
CA ARG A 65 1.58 -11.64 -10.63
C ARG A 65 2.03 -10.36 -11.31
N ILE A 66 1.89 -9.21 -10.66
CA ILE A 66 2.25 -7.92 -11.25
C ILE A 66 3.75 -7.83 -11.55
N ASP A 67 4.60 -8.37 -10.67
CA ASP A 67 6.05 -8.44 -10.88
C ASP A 67 6.40 -9.12 -12.21
N ARG A 68 5.72 -10.24 -12.54
CA ARG A 68 5.95 -10.99 -13.77
C ARG A 68 5.43 -10.28 -15.02
N LEU A 69 4.31 -9.56 -14.91
CA LEU A 69 3.78 -8.80 -16.05
C LEU A 69 4.67 -7.61 -16.39
N VAL A 70 5.26 -6.98 -15.37
CA VAL A 70 6.04 -5.76 -15.55
C VAL A 70 7.51 -6.07 -15.87
N HIS A 71 8.11 -7.08 -15.23
CA HIS A 71 9.52 -7.43 -15.40
C HIS A 71 9.75 -8.76 -16.13
N GLY A 72 8.70 -9.40 -16.65
CA GLY A 72 8.81 -10.65 -17.40
C GLY A 72 9.37 -11.81 -16.57
N ARG A 73 10.35 -12.52 -17.12
CA ARG A 73 11.01 -13.68 -16.48
C ARG A 73 12.16 -13.30 -15.55
N THR A 74 12.40 -12.01 -15.31
CA THR A 74 13.47 -11.60 -14.39
C THR A 74 13.10 -11.94 -12.95
N LYS A 75 14.11 -11.99 -12.07
CA LYS A 75 13.91 -12.16 -10.62
C LYS A 75 13.63 -10.83 -9.91
N GLN A 76 13.58 -9.71 -10.63
CA GLN A 76 13.34 -8.40 -10.04
C GLN A 76 11.87 -8.23 -9.67
N ARG A 77 11.62 -7.50 -8.60
CA ARG A 77 10.28 -7.23 -8.10
C ARG A 77 10.11 -5.74 -7.86
N LEU A 78 8.87 -5.29 -7.98
CA LEU A 78 8.53 -3.90 -7.68
C LEU A 78 8.70 -3.60 -6.19
N TYR A 79 9.14 -2.39 -5.82
CA TYR A 79 8.88 -1.87 -4.48
C TYR A 79 7.37 -1.71 -4.27
N LYS A 80 6.84 -2.27 -3.19
CA LYS A 80 5.40 -2.33 -2.91
C LYS A 80 5.16 -2.26 -1.40
N ALA A 81 4.25 -1.42 -0.97
CA ALA A 81 3.71 -1.44 0.39
C ALA A 81 2.18 -1.45 0.33
N LEU A 82 1.56 -2.31 1.14
CA LEU A 82 0.11 -2.48 1.18
C LEU A 82 -0.45 -2.12 2.55
N TRP A 83 -1.52 -1.35 2.55
CA TRP A 83 -2.45 -1.25 3.67
C TRP A 83 -3.82 -1.75 3.23
N LEU A 84 -4.48 -2.49 4.12
CA LEU A 84 -5.90 -2.81 3.97
C LEU A 84 -6.67 -1.88 4.91
N GLU A 85 -7.50 -1.02 4.34
CA GLU A 85 -8.42 -0.21 5.14
C GLU A 85 -9.52 -1.14 5.65
N GLU A 86 -9.44 -1.48 6.94
CA GLU A 86 -10.49 -2.20 7.64
C GLU A 86 -11.39 -1.17 8.30
N GLY A 87 -12.67 -1.14 7.90
CA GLY A 87 -13.63 -0.28 8.57
C GLY A 87 -14.06 -0.82 9.92
N GLN A 88 -14.65 0.04 10.77
CA GLN A 88 -15.35 -0.35 12.01
C GLN A 88 -16.62 -1.21 11.74
N GLN A 89 -16.47 -2.30 11.01
CA GLN A 89 -17.57 -3.16 10.55
C GLN A 89 -17.54 -4.55 11.20
N LEU A 90 -16.62 -4.81 12.12
CA LEU A 90 -16.76 -5.94 13.04
C LEU A 90 -18.09 -5.88 13.83
N ASN A 91 -18.71 -4.69 13.93
CA ASN A 91 -19.95 -4.44 14.67
C ASN A 91 -21.16 -4.01 13.81
N THR A 92 -21.07 -3.94 12.47
CA THR A 92 -22.23 -3.57 11.62
C THR A 92 -22.37 -4.50 10.41
N SER A 93 -23.61 -4.72 9.95
CA SER A 93 -23.95 -5.63 8.84
C SER A 93 -23.49 -5.18 7.45
N ALA A 94 -22.72 -4.10 7.37
CA ALA A 94 -22.12 -3.64 6.12
C ALA A 94 -21.00 -4.62 5.74
N ARG A 95 -21.29 -5.46 4.76
CA ARG A 95 -20.28 -6.16 3.96
C ARG A 95 -19.96 -5.23 2.78
N ASP A 96 -18.73 -5.27 2.24
CA ASP A 96 -18.32 -4.59 0.97
C ASP A 96 -17.47 -3.29 1.06
N THR A 97 -16.62 -3.09 2.08
CA THR A 97 -15.90 -1.80 2.25
C THR A 97 -14.38 -1.85 2.35
N THR A 98 -13.76 -3.04 2.39
CA THR A 98 -12.29 -3.10 2.47
C THR A 98 -11.69 -2.51 1.20
N HIS A 99 -10.73 -1.59 1.36
CA HIS A 99 -9.95 -1.04 0.26
C HIS A 99 -8.49 -1.45 0.40
N ALA A 100 -7.86 -1.78 -0.73
CA ALA A 100 -6.42 -1.94 -0.80
C ALA A 100 -5.76 -0.62 -1.18
N HIS A 101 -4.88 -0.14 -0.29
CA HIS A 101 -4.04 1.02 -0.49
C HIS A 101 -2.62 0.56 -0.82
N TRP A 102 -2.26 0.65 -2.09
CA TRP A 102 -0.92 0.32 -2.57
C TRP A 102 -0.08 1.56 -2.72
N LEU A 103 1.12 1.51 -2.17
CA LEU A 103 2.21 2.39 -2.55
C LEU A 103 3.17 1.55 -3.40
N ILE A 104 3.36 1.89 -4.68
CA ILE A 104 3.99 1.01 -5.67
C ILE A 104 4.98 1.72 -6.60
N GLU A 105 6.06 1.01 -6.93
CA GLU A 105 7.04 1.40 -7.95
C GLU A 105 6.39 1.47 -9.33
N TRP A 106 6.74 2.52 -10.07
CA TRP A 106 6.51 2.62 -11.50
C TRP A 106 7.85 2.44 -12.23
N PRO A 107 8.08 1.31 -12.94
CA PRO A 107 9.37 1.08 -13.56
C PRO A 107 9.64 1.96 -14.78
N ALA A 108 10.91 2.33 -14.98
CA ALA A 108 11.33 3.21 -16.06
C ALA A 108 11.01 2.68 -17.47
N ASN A 109 10.96 1.36 -17.65
CA ASN A 109 10.76 0.67 -18.93
C ASN A 109 9.29 0.58 -19.38
N ILE A 110 8.33 1.11 -18.60
CA ILE A 110 6.91 1.11 -18.94
C ILE A 110 6.34 2.52 -18.87
N SER A 111 5.39 2.87 -19.74
CA SER A 111 4.69 4.15 -19.65
C SER A 111 3.67 4.14 -18.51
N ASP A 112 3.27 5.33 -18.02
CA ASP A 112 2.24 5.46 -16.98
C ASP A 112 0.95 4.72 -17.40
N ASN A 113 0.43 5.05 -18.58
CA ASN A 113 -0.80 4.44 -19.11
C ASN A 113 -0.72 2.92 -19.23
N ALA A 114 0.42 2.38 -19.69
CA ALA A 114 0.59 0.94 -19.81
C ALA A 114 0.66 0.26 -18.43
N PHE A 115 1.34 0.88 -17.45
CA PHE A 115 1.38 0.37 -16.09
C PHE A 115 0.00 0.38 -15.42
N ARG A 116 -0.75 1.49 -15.54
CA ARG A 116 -2.13 1.58 -15.03
C ARG A 116 -3.02 0.53 -15.65
N TYR A 117 -2.96 0.35 -16.97
CA TYR A 117 -3.72 -0.67 -17.66
C TYR A 117 -3.41 -2.07 -17.13
N VAL A 118 -2.11 -2.44 -17.05
CA VAL A 118 -1.69 -3.75 -16.49
C VAL A 118 -2.18 -3.94 -15.06
N PHE A 119 -2.09 -2.91 -14.23
CA PHE A 119 -2.57 -2.97 -12.85
C PHE A 119 -4.09 -3.18 -12.81
N VAL A 120 -4.86 -2.38 -13.55
CA VAL A 120 -6.34 -2.44 -13.53
C VAL A 120 -6.85 -3.78 -14.05
N GLU A 121 -6.31 -4.27 -15.16
CA GLU A 121 -6.69 -5.56 -15.74
C GLU A 121 -6.39 -6.70 -14.75
N LEU A 122 -5.17 -6.75 -14.22
CA LEU A 122 -4.77 -7.81 -13.29
C LEU A 122 -5.57 -7.75 -11.98
N TRP A 123 -5.81 -6.55 -11.45
CA TRP A 123 -6.59 -6.39 -10.24
C TRP A 123 -8.05 -6.80 -10.47
N SER A 124 -8.64 -6.42 -11.60
CA SER A 124 -10.00 -6.84 -11.97
C SER A 124 -10.10 -8.35 -12.15
N GLU A 125 -9.09 -8.99 -12.76
CA GLU A 125 -9.02 -10.45 -12.90
C GLU A 125 -9.02 -11.17 -11.53
N ILE A 126 -8.21 -10.67 -10.58
CA ILE A 126 -7.99 -11.35 -9.29
C ILE A 126 -9.06 -10.97 -8.25
N CYS A 127 -9.34 -9.68 -8.12
CA CYS A 127 -10.15 -9.04 -7.08
C CYS A 127 -11.57 -8.72 -7.55
N GLY A 128 -11.85 -8.84 -8.86
CA GLY A 128 -13.20 -8.75 -9.44
C GLY A 128 -13.75 -7.34 -9.57
N ASP A 129 -12.94 -6.30 -9.38
CA ASP A 129 -13.38 -4.90 -9.43
C ASP A 129 -12.37 -4.04 -10.18
N ALA A 130 -12.85 -3.14 -11.03
CA ALA A 130 -12.04 -2.21 -11.83
C ALA A 130 -12.05 -0.79 -11.27
N ASN A 131 -12.79 -0.52 -10.19
CA ASN A 131 -12.80 0.76 -9.51
C ASN A 131 -11.46 0.97 -8.78
N ILE A 132 -10.54 1.66 -9.46
CA ILE A 132 -9.17 1.87 -9.02
C ILE A 132 -8.80 3.33 -9.27
N LYS A 133 -8.26 3.98 -8.24
CA LYS A 133 -7.82 5.38 -8.29
C LYS A 133 -6.31 5.45 -8.13
N PHE A 134 -5.65 6.04 -9.11
CA PHE A 134 -4.21 6.30 -9.08
C PHE A 134 -3.93 7.76 -8.77
N LYS A 135 -2.97 7.99 -7.88
CA LYS A 135 -2.37 9.30 -7.62
C LYS A 135 -0.86 9.16 -7.69
N HIS A 136 -0.18 10.17 -8.22
CA HIS A 136 1.27 10.29 -8.06
C HIS A 136 1.58 10.69 -6.61
N VAL A 137 2.68 10.17 -6.08
CA VAL A 137 3.22 10.60 -4.80
C VAL A 137 3.81 12.00 -4.98
N GLN A 138 3.38 12.93 -4.11
CA GLN A 138 3.71 14.34 -4.21
C GLN A 138 4.54 14.77 -3.00
N LEU A 139 5.73 15.33 -3.24
CA LEU A 139 6.63 15.81 -2.18
C LEU A 139 5.98 16.91 -1.35
N GLU A 140 5.24 17.82 -2.00
CA GLU A 140 4.52 18.92 -1.36
C GLU A 140 3.42 18.46 -0.38
N LEU A 141 2.95 17.21 -0.53
CA LEU A 141 1.99 16.58 0.38
C LEU A 141 2.65 15.64 1.40
N GLY A 142 3.97 15.74 1.57
CA GLY A 142 4.75 14.92 2.51
C GLY A 142 5.35 13.65 1.89
N GLY A 143 5.28 13.47 0.57
CA GLY A 143 5.93 12.35 -0.12
C GLY A 143 5.42 10.99 0.32
N VAL A 144 6.32 10.01 0.39
CA VAL A 144 5.96 8.65 0.80
C VAL A 144 5.52 8.61 2.25
N LEU A 145 6.21 9.31 3.15
CA LEU A 145 5.85 9.31 4.58
C LEU A 145 4.51 10.01 4.85
N GLY A 146 4.16 11.02 4.04
CA GLY A 146 2.83 11.63 4.03
C GLY A 146 1.74 10.61 3.68
N VAL A 147 1.98 9.75 2.69
CA VAL A 147 1.08 8.65 2.34
C VAL A 147 0.99 7.60 3.45
N VAL A 148 2.10 7.21 4.07
CA VAL A 148 2.09 6.30 5.23
C VAL A 148 1.23 6.87 6.34
N ASN A 149 1.41 8.15 6.67
CA ASN A 149 0.60 8.82 7.69
C ASN A 149 -0.88 8.92 7.28
N TYR A 150 -1.18 9.12 6.00
CA TYR A 150 -2.55 9.09 5.48
C TYR A 150 -3.21 7.73 5.69
N CYS A 151 -2.52 6.63 5.34
CA CYS A 151 -3.06 5.28 5.51
C CYS A 151 -3.36 4.93 6.98
N LEU A 152 -2.64 5.54 7.92
CA LEU A 152 -2.79 5.32 9.36
C LEU A 152 -3.69 6.34 10.05
N LYS A 153 -4.18 7.34 9.31
CA LYS A 153 -5.12 8.30 9.85
C LYS A 153 -6.48 7.59 9.98
N GLU A 154 -7.01 7.55 11.19
CA GLU A 154 -8.41 7.19 11.40
C GLU A 154 -9.30 8.09 10.55
N SER A 155 -10.16 7.49 9.73
CA SER A 155 -11.23 8.25 9.08
C SER A 155 -12.23 8.71 10.14
N ASP A 156 -13.04 9.72 9.82
CA ASP A 156 -14.13 10.17 10.72
C ASP A 156 -15.15 9.04 11.03
N MET A 157 -15.07 7.90 10.33
CA MET A 157 -15.85 6.68 10.54
C MET A 157 -15.09 5.58 11.32
N GLY A 158 -13.89 5.86 11.85
CA GLY A 158 -13.10 4.92 12.64
C GLY A 158 -12.35 3.85 11.84
N ASN A 159 -12.19 4.03 10.52
CA ASN A 159 -11.42 3.09 9.70
C ASN A 159 -9.93 3.41 9.80
N THR A 160 -9.08 2.37 9.90
CA THR A 160 -7.62 2.53 9.85
C THR A 160 -7.03 1.54 8.84
N GLY A 161 -6.03 1.99 8.09
CA GLY A 161 -5.25 1.10 7.25
C GLY A 161 -4.33 0.21 8.08
N VAL A 162 -4.50 -1.11 7.96
CA VAL A 162 -3.61 -2.10 8.55
C VAL A 162 -2.50 -2.42 7.56
N PHE A 163 -1.25 -2.16 7.93
CA PHE A 163 -0.09 -2.49 7.10
C PHE A 163 0.07 -4.01 6.97
N VAL A 164 0.24 -4.51 5.74
CA VAL A 164 0.34 -5.95 5.44
C VAL A 164 1.71 -6.27 4.85
N GLU A 165 2.68 -6.55 5.71
CA GLU A 165 4.07 -6.83 5.31
C GLU A 165 4.17 -8.03 4.34
N LEU A 166 3.40 -9.10 4.57
CA LEU A 166 3.43 -10.32 3.74
C LEU A 166 3.02 -10.09 2.28
N CYS A 167 2.27 -9.01 2.01
CA CYS A 167 1.85 -8.61 0.67
C CYS A 167 2.69 -7.42 0.14
N SER A 168 3.77 -7.07 0.84
CA SER A 168 4.65 -5.96 0.51
C SER A 168 6.03 -6.47 0.03
N ASP A 169 6.81 -5.59 -0.58
CA ASP A 169 8.17 -5.83 -1.06
C ASP A 169 9.04 -4.59 -0.86
N ASN A 170 10.21 -4.77 -0.27
CA ASN A 170 11.26 -3.75 -0.15
C ASN A 170 12.60 -4.29 -0.67
N ALA A 171 13.65 -3.47 -0.62
CA ALA A 171 14.97 -3.91 -1.02
C ALA A 171 15.50 -5.03 -0.14
N LYS A 172 15.26 -5.01 1.18
CA LYS A 172 15.74 -6.07 2.10
C LYS A 172 15.26 -7.46 1.69
N LEU A 173 13.98 -7.61 1.36
CA LEU A 173 13.39 -8.87 0.90
C LEU A 173 13.89 -9.26 -0.51
N GLN A 174 14.35 -8.29 -1.28
CA GLN A 174 14.98 -8.48 -2.59
C GLN A 174 16.53 -8.57 -2.53
N LYS A 175 17.08 -8.62 -1.31
CA LYS A 175 18.51 -8.70 -0.97
C LYS A 175 19.36 -7.52 -1.47
N ASN A 176 18.77 -6.34 -1.24
CA ASN A 176 19.38 -5.01 -1.15
C ASN A 176 19.54 -4.27 -2.48
N ARG A 177 18.43 -4.22 -3.23
CA ARG A 177 18.35 -3.67 -4.57
C ARG A 177 18.71 -2.17 -4.62
N GLN A 178 19.64 -1.85 -5.51
CA GLN A 178 19.81 -0.58 -6.24
C GLN A 178 20.09 -1.01 -7.71
N ALA A 179 19.86 -0.30 -8.81
CA ALA A 179 19.85 1.13 -9.02
C ALA A 179 18.50 1.65 -9.51
N VAL A 180 18.22 2.88 -9.09
CA VAL A 180 17.11 3.69 -9.54
C VAL A 180 17.70 5.01 -10.01
N LYS A 181 17.57 5.28 -11.31
CA LYS A 181 17.34 6.59 -11.98
C LYS A 181 17.36 6.42 -13.51
N GLU A 182 16.55 7.11 -14.32
CA GLU A 182 15.64 8.24 -14.04
C GLU A 182 14.25 8.07 -14.69
N LYS A 183 13.24 8.65 -14.05
CA LYS A 183 12.54 9.79 -14.67
C LYS A 183 12.38 10.93 -13.65
N GLN A 184 13.03 12.05 -13.96
CA GLN A 184 12.48 13.37 -13.65
C GLN A 184 11.67 13.83 -14.87
N ARG A 185 10.34 13.85 -14.75
CA ARG A 185 9.42 14.69 -15.55
C ARG A 185 8.13 14.89 -14.77
#